data_AF-A0A4R9EPI4-F1
#
_entry.id   AF-A0A4R9EPI4-F1
#
_cell.length_a   1.000
_cell.length_b   1.000
_cell.length_c   1.000
_cell.angle_alpha   90.00
_cell.angle_beta   90.00
_cell.angle_gamma   90.00
#
_symmetry.space_group_name_H-M   'P 1'
#
loop_
_entity.id
_entity.type
_entity.pdbx_description
1 polymer ?
#
loop_
_entity_poly.entity_id
_entity_poly.type
_entity_poly.pdbx_seq_one_letter_code
_entity_poly.pdbx_strand_id
1 'polypeptide(L)'
;MSPTEIGTLAIAAIAIIGGFLGAYFQGHNVADGTIKAATKTADAAYRAAVDSAKEQAREGHAQWQRDRSQTIWADYTKALDILRTLEITESCTAAEDRLHGAYAMVELMSPPGVLVAAKEAKDAALCLASSLVAVRHAESRRRSVQSTYKTLRTFAEQIQGMGRDASGRPYEELEDDEYGNRQVGTPSSDEQFQQMNRTIDAGEAAREALDALRALSSSPHSQEAERRGRKALTAAARLVPLRAAGAVIEYAKGDDGNGEREALTGARNDLKDARDVFVAEARKELDALGR
;
A
#
# COMPACT_ATOMS: atom_id res chain seq x y z
N MET A 1 -13.65 -2.84 45.02
CA MET A 1 -14.06 -2.96 46.43
C MET A 1 -13.41 -4.17 47.04
N SER A 2 -12.39 -3.98 47.87
CA SER A 2 -11.80 -5.08 48.62
C SER A 2 -12.75 -5.52 49.75
N PRO A 3 -12.67 -6.77 50.24
CA PRO A 3 -13.48 -7.25 51.37
C PRO A 3 -13.36 -6.36 52.63
N THR A 4 -12.24 -5.65 52.76
CA THR A 4 -11.95 -4.73 53.86
C THR A 4 -12.78 -3.43 53.82
N GLU A 5 -13.12 -2.90 52.63
CA GLU A 5 -13.94 -1.68 52.47
C GLU A 5 -15.43 -1.93 52.76
N ILE A 6 -15.92 -3.13 52.42
CA ILE A 6 -17.28 -3.57 52.78
C ILE A 6 -17.40 -3.75 54.30
N GLY A 7 -16.33 -4.26 54.94
CA GLY A 7 -16.25 -4.39 56.39
C GLY A 7 -16.32 -3.05 57.13
N THR A 8 -15.69 -1.99 56.61
CA THR A 8 -15.70 -0.66 57.26
C THR A 8 -17.08 0.01 57.15
N LEU A 9 -17.75 -0.11 56.01
CA LEU A 9 -19.12 0.38 55.80
C LEU A 9 -20.14 -0.36 56.68
N ALA A 10 -19.99 -1.68 56.86
CA ALA A 10 -20.84 -2.46 57.75
C ALA A 10 -20.68 -2.07 59.22
N ILE A 11 -19.44 -1.80 59.66
CA ILE A 11 -19.16 -1.35 61.03
C ILE A 11 -19.75 0.05 61.29
N ALA A 12 -19.64 0.97 60.32
CA ALA A 12 -20.24 2.29 60.43
C ALA A 12 -21.78 2.23 60.51
N ALA A 13 -22.43 1.38 59.70
CA ALA A 13 -23.88 1.18 59.75
C ALA A 13 -24.34 0.59 61.10
N ILE A 14 -23.61 -0.38 61.65
CA ILE A 14 -23.90 -0.98 62.96
C ILE A 14 -23.73 0.05 64.09
N ALA A 15 -22.69 0.89 64.03
CA ALA A 15 -22.47 1.95 65.01
C ALA A 15 -23.60 3.01 64.99
N ILE A 16 -24.11 3.35 63.81
CA ILE A 16 -25.25 4.27 63.66
C ILE A 16 -26.52 3.65 64.25
N ILE A 17 -26.83 2.39 63.92
CA ILE A 17 -28.00 1.67 64.46
C ILE A 17 -27.90 1.50 65.98
N GLY A 18 -26.72 1.17 66.51
CA GLY A 18 -26.46 1.09 67.94
C GLY A 18 -26.64 2.42 68.67
N GLY A 19 -26.24 3.53 68.03
CA GLY A 19 -26.47 4.89 68.54
C GLY A 19 -27.95 5.29 68.58
N PHE A 20 -28.73 4.91 67.56
CA PHE A 20 -30.19 5.11 67.53
C PHE A 20 -30.91 4.34 68.65
N LEU A 21 -30.51 3.09 68.90
CA LEU A 21 -31.07 2.28 69.99
C LEU A 21 -30.72 2.83 71.37
N GLY A 22 -29.49 3.29 71.59
CA GLY A 22 -29.07 3.90 72.86
C GLY A 22 -29.79 5.22 73.17
N ALA A 23 -30.00 6.06 72.16
CA ALA A 23 -30.68 7.35 72.31
C ALA A 23 -32.20 7.21 72.56
N TYR A 24 -32.84 6.16 72.02
CA TYR A 24 -34.26 5.87 72.25
C TYR A 24 -34.57 5.56 73.73
N PHE A 25 -33.62 5.01 74.48
CA PHE A 25 -33.81 4.65 75.89
C PHE A 25 -33.51 5.79 76.89
N GLN A 26 -32.93 6.93 76.49
CA GLN A 26 -32.47 7.99 77.42
C GLN A 26 -33.25 9.32 77.38
N GLY A 27 -34.35 9.42 76.63
CA GLY A 27 -35.30 10.54 76.73
C GLY A 27 -35.23 11.57 75.60
N HIS A 28 -36.40 12.09 75.25
CA HIS A 28 -36.71 12.82 74.00
C HIS A 28 -35.83 14.05 73.70
N ASN A 29 -35.30 14.77 74.70
CA ASN A 29 -34.51 15.99 74.47
C ASN A 29 -33.02 15.74 74.19
N VAL A 30 -32.47 14.60 74.62
CA VAL A 30 -31.09 14.19 74.29
C VAL A 30 -31.05 13.50 72.92
N ALA A 31 -32.14 12.83 72.55
CA ALA A 31 -32.33 12.18 71.26
C ALA A 31 -32.27 13.17 70.09
N ASP A 32 -32.90 14.35 70.16
CA ASP A 32 -32.90 15.30 69.02
C ASP A 32 -31.51 15.88 68.70
N GLY A 33 -30.69 16.14 69.73
CA GLY A 33 -29.32 16.64 69.55
C GLY A 33 -28.36 15.57 69.04
N THR A 34 -28.49 14.33 69.54
CA THR A 34 -27.69 13.18 69.11
C THR A 34 -28.09 12.70 67.71
N ILE A 35 -29.39 12.72 67.37
CA ILE A 35 -29.89 12.42 66.03
C ILE A 35 -29.39 13.46 65.03
N LYS A 36 -29.44 14.77 65.34
CA LYS A 36 -28.87 15.82 64.47
C LYS A 36 -27.36 15.69 64.26
N ALA A 37 -26.62 15.30 65.30
CA ALA A 37 -25.18 15.07 65.18
C ALA A 37 -24.88 13.81 64.35
N ALA A 38 -25.66 12.74 64.55
CA ALA A 38 -25.54 11.49 63.81
C ALA A 38 -25.87 11.67 62.33
N THR A 39 -26.95 12.40 61.98
CA THR A 39 -27.30 12.70 60.59
C THR A 39 -26.26 13.59 59.92
N LYS A 40 -25.73 14.62 60.59
CA LYS A 40 -24.65 15.45 60.07
C LYS A 40 -23.36 14.66 59.81
N THR A 41 -23.05 13.69 60.68
CA THR A 41 -21.89 12.80 60.52
C THR A 41 -22.11 11.82 59.37
N ALA A 42 -23.33 11.27 59.22
CA ALA A 42 -23.70 10.42 58.11
C ALA A 42 -23.66 11.16 56.76
N ASP A 43 -24.14 12.41 56.71
CA ASP A 43 -24.05 13.26 55.51
C ASP A 43 -22.61 13.57 55.13
N ALA A 44 -21.74 13.85 56.11
CA ALA A 44 -20.32 14.08 55.87
C ALA A 44 -19.62 12.82 55.36
N ALA A 45 -19.91 11.66 55.96
CA ALA A 45 -19.39 10.36 55.51
C ALA A 45 -19.89 10.00 54.10
N TYR A 46 -21.16 10.27 53.80
CA TYR A 46 -21.72 10.04 52.47
C TYR A 46 -21.04 10.93 51.42
N ARG A 47 -20.87 12.22 51.69
CA ARG A 47 -20.15 13.14 50.78
C ARG A 47 -18.71 12.71 50.54
N ALA A 48 -17.99 12.34 51.61
CA ALA A 48 -16.62 11.83 51.49
C ALA A 48 -16.56 10.53 50.67
N ALA A 49 -17.52 9.63 50.84
CA ALA A 49 -17.60 8.40 50.05
C ALA A 49 -17.92 8.68 48.57
N VAL A 50 -18.82 9.62 48.28
CA VAL A 50 -19.14 10.04 46.91
C VAL A 50 -17.93 10.71 46.24
N ASP A 51 -17.21 11.57 46.94
CA ASP A 51 -16.03 12.24 46.38
C ASP A 51 -14.87 11.25 46.16
N SER A 52 -14.68 10.30 47.08
CA SER A 52 -13.74 9.17 46.89
C SER A 52 -14.11 8.32 45.67
N ALA A 53 -15.39 7.97 45.50
CA ALA A 53 -15.86 7.19 44.35
C ALA A 53 -15.68 7.95 43.03
N LYS A 54 -15.89 9.27 43.02
CA LYS A 54 -15.64 10.12 41.84
C LYS A 54 -14.16 10.13 41.47
N GLU A 55 -13.27 10.22 42.46
CA GLU A 55 -11.83 10.23 42.20
C GLU A 55 -11.35 8.87 41.68
N GLN A 56 -11.78 7.77 42.30
CA GLN A 56 -11.51 6.42 41.79
C GLN A 56 -12.05 6.21 40.37
N ALA A 57 -13.23 6.74 40.05
CA ALA A 57 -13.80 6.67 38.71
C ALA A 57 -12.99 7.47 37.69
N ARG A 58 -12.46 8.63 38.07
CA ARG A 58 -11.58 9.44 37.20
C ARG A 58 -10.25 8.74 36.93
N GLU A 59 -9.62 8.21 37.97
CA GLU A 59 -8.37 7.44 37.86
C GLU A 59 -8.56 6.20 36.99
N GLY A 60 -9.63 5.43 37.23
CA GLY A 60 -9.96 4.25 36.44
C GLY A 60 -10.27 4.58 34.98
N HIS A 61 -10.96 5.70 34.72
CA HIS A 61 -11.20 6.17 33.35
C HIS A 61 -9.92 6.59 32.65
N ALA A 62 -9.03 7.33 33.31
CA ALA A 62 -7.75 7.75 32.77
C ALA A 62 -6.85 6.54 32.44
N GLN A 63 -6.82 5.53 33.32
CA GLN A 63 -6.09 4.29 33.07
C GLN A 63 -6.67 3.50 31.89
N TRP A 64 -8.00 3.36 31.82
CA TRP A 64 -8.65 2.73 30.67
C TRP A 64 -8.35 3.46 29.36
N GLN A 65 -8.38 4.80 29.36
CA GLN A 65 -8.04 5.60 28.18
C GLN A 65 -6.59 5.36 27.74
N ARG A 66 -5.63 5.28 28.67
CA ARG A 66 -4.23 4.97 28.37
C ARG A 66 -4.06 3.62 27.72
N ASP A 67 -4.54 2.56 28.37
CA ASP A 67 -4.38 1.18 27.90
C ASP A 67 -5.01 1.00 26.52
N ARG A 68 -6.19 1.63 26.32
CA ARG A 68 -6.90 1.57 25.06
C ARG A 68 -6.17 2.34 23.96
N SER A 69 -5.68 3.54 24.26
CA SER A 69 -4.92 4.36 23.31
C SER A 69 -3.62 3.69 22.89
N GLN A 70 -2.88 3.12 23.85
CA GLN A 70 -1.65 2.38 23.57
C GLN A 70 -1.89 1.22 22.59
N THR A 71 -2.96 0.45 22.81
CA THR A 71 -3.33 -0.67 21.93
C THR A 71 -3.66 -0.17 20.51
N ILE A 72 -4.52 0.84 20.40
CA ILE A 72 -4.96 1.39 19.11
C ILE A 72 -3.79 1.98 18.33
N TRP A 73 -2.93 2.75 18.98
CA TRP A 73 -1.77 3.39 18.33
C TRP A 73 -0.70 2.37 17.93
N ALA A 74 -0.51 1.30 18.72
CA ALA A 74 0.36 0.20 18.35
C ALA A 74 -0.17 -0.58 17.13
N ASP A 75 -1.47 -0.89 17.09
CA ASP A 75 -2.09 -1.57 15.97
C ASP A 75 -2.01 -0.75 14.68
N TYR A 76 -2.20 0.58 14.79
CA TYR A 76 -2.04 1.50 13.67
C TYR A 76 -0.58 1.54 13.16
N THR A 77 0.39 1.65 14.06
CA THR A 77 1.82 1.61 13.71
C THR A 77 2.17 0.30 13.00
N LYS A 78 1.64 -0.82 13.47
CA LYS A 78 1.82 -2.13 12.84
C LYS A 78 1.23 -2.18 11.44
N ALA A 79 0.06 -1.57 11.21
CA ALA A 79 -0.54 -1.50 9.88
C ALA A 79 0.32 -0.67 8.91
N LEU A 80 0.88 0.46 9.37
CA LEU A 80 1.84 1.25 8.59
C LEU A 80 3.11 0.46 8.25
N ASP A 81 3.66 -0.27 9.23
CA ASP A 81 4.86 -1.09 9.04
C ASP A 81 4.65 -2.20 8.02
N ILE A 82 3.48 -2.86 8.01
CA ILE A 82 3.12 -3.87 7.02
C ILE A 82 3.22 -3.27 5.61
N LEU A 83 2.54 -2.14 5.36
CA LEU A 83 2.57 -1.46 4.05
C LEU A 83 3.99 -1.06 3.64
N ARG A 84 4.80 -0.56 4.58
CA ARG A 84 6.19 -0.17 4.32
C ARG A 84 7.06 -1.34 3.86
N THR A 85 6.82 -2.53 4.41
CA THR A 85 7.58 -3.74 4.11
C THR A 85 7.13 -4.48 2.86
N LEU A 86 5.98 -4.11 2.28
CA LEU A 86 5.45 -4.80 1.10
C LEU A 86 6.44 -4.76 -0.07
N GLU A 87 6.55 -5.91 -0.73
CA GLU A 87 7.28 -6.05 -1.97
C GLU A 87 6.42 -5.65 -3.17
N ILE A 88 7.06 -5.29 -4.29
CA ILE A 88 6.39 -4.86 -5.54
C ILE A 88 5.46 -5.97 -6.10
N THR A 89 5.79 -7.23 -5.81
CA THR A 89 5.04 -8.41 -6.26
C THR A 89 3.75 -8.65 -5.47
N GLU A 90 3.62 -8.05 -4.29
CA GLU A 90 2.53 -8.31 -3.36
C GLU A 90 1.30 -7.44 -3.66
N SER A 91 0.14 -7.87 -3.19
CA SER A 91 -1.09 -7.08 -3.27
C SER A 91 -1.22 -6.13 -2.09
N CYS A 92 -1.53 -4.86 -2.35
CA CYS A 92 -1.71 -3.86 -1.30
C CYS A 92 -3.09 -3.92 -0.63
N THR A 93 -4.11 -4.52 -1.26
CA THR A 93 -5.52 -4.42 -0.83
C THR A 93 -5.73 -4.82 0.63
N ALA A 94 -5.25 -5.99 1.05
CA ALA A 94 -5.43 -6.45 2.43
C ALA A 94 -4.70 -5.57 3.45
N ALA A 95 -3.58 -4.97 3.06
CA ALA A 95 -2.81 -4.07 3.91
C ALA A 95 -3.46 -2.68 4.01
N GLU A 96 -4.03 -2.17 2.91
CA GLU A 96 -4.84 -0.95 2.88
C GLU A 96 -6.10 -1.10 3.73
N ASP A 97 -6.85 -2.20 3.59
CA ASP A 97 -8.04 -2.46 4.40
C ASP A 97 -7.70 -2.47 5.91
N ARG A 98 -6.59 -3.11 6.26
CA ARG A 98 -6.08 -3.12 7.64
C ARG A 98 -5.69 -1.73 8.13
N LEU A 99 -5.02 -0.93 7.29
CA LEU A 99 -4.68 0.46 7.59
C LEU A 99 -5.95 1.30 7.82
N HIS A 100 -6.94 1.19 6.94
CA HIS A 100 -8.21 1.91 7.07
C HIS A 100 -8.94 1.56 8.36
N GLY A 101 -9.02 0.26 8.69
CA GLY A 101 -9.62 -0.20 9.94
C GLY A 101 -8.89 0.33 11.18
N ALA A 102 -7.55 0.28 11.18
CA ALA A 102 -6.76 0.80 12.29
C ALA A 102 -6.86 2.33 12.42
N TYR A 103 -6.84 3.05 11.29
CA TYR A 103 -7.01 4.52 11.28
C TYR A 103 -8.37 4.95 11.81
N ALA A 104 -9.45 4.24 11.48
CA ALA A 104 -10.79 4.56 12.01
C ALA A 104 -10.83 4.49 13.55
N MET A 105 -10.08 3.56 14.15
CA MET A 105 -9.96 3.48 15.61
C MET A 105 -9.15 4.64 16.18
N VAL A 106 -8.10 5.07 15.49
CA VAL A 106 -7.31 6.26 15.86
C VAL A 106 -8.18 7.51 15.78
N GLU A 107 -8.94 7.69 14.71
CA GLU A 107 -9.84 8.83 14.50
C GLU A 107 -10.92 8.96 15.58
N LEU A 108 -11.43 7.83 16.08
CA LEU A 108 -12.44 7.83 17.13
C LEU A 108 -11.89 8.21 18.52
N MET A 109 -10.65 7.80 18.81
CA MET A 109 -10.14 7.76 20.20
C MET A 109 -8.99 8.72 20.47
N SER A 110 -8.39 9.32 19.43
CA SER A 110 -7.15 10.08 19.59
C SER A 110 -7.40 11.58 19.73
N PRO A 111 -6.56 12.29 20.52
CA PRO A 111 -6.61 13.73 20.60
C PRO A 111 -6.16 14.37 19.27
N PRO A 112 -6.50 15.66 19.03
CA PRO A 112 -6.23 16.33 17.75
C PRO A 112 -4.77 16.27 17.29
N GLY A 113 -3.79 16.39 18.20
CA GLY A 113 -2.36 16.35 17.85
C GLY A 113 -1.95 15.02 17.23
N VAL A 114 -2.36 13.90 17.84
CA VAL A 114 -2.11 12.55 17.32
C VAL A 114 -2.90 12.30 16.04
N LEU A 115 -4.12 12.82 15.94
CA LEU A 115 -4.96 12.63 14.76
C LEU A 115 -4.36 13.28 13.50
N VAL A 116 -3.79 14.47 13.62
CA VAL A 116 -3.13 15.15 12.49
C VAL A 116 -1.95 14.32 11.99
N ALA A 117 -1.05 13.91 12.88
CA ALA A 117 0.10 13.07 12.52
C ALA A 117 -0.33 11.70 11.96
N ALA A 118 -1.39 11.11 12.51
CA ALA A 118 -1.95 9.86 12.01
C ALA A 118 -2.46 10.00 10.58
N LYS A 119 -3.17 11.10 10.28
CA LYS A 119 -3.68 11.37 8.94
C LYS A 119 -2.54 11.52 7.93
N GLU A 120 -1.51 12.26 8.27
CA GLU A 120 -0.32 12.41 7.40
C GLU A 120 0.35 11.06 7.13
N ALA A 121 0.51 10.22 8.16
CA ALA A 121 1.05 8.87 8.00
C ALA A 121 0.16 7.97 7.13
N LYS A 122 -1.16 8.10 7.24
CA LYS A 122 -2.12 7.38 6.38
C LYS A 122 -1.97 7.81 4.92
N ASP A 123 -1.96 9.12 4.68
CA ASP A 123 -1.89 9.67 3.32
C ASP A 123 -0.56 9.28 2.65
N ALA A 124 0.56 9.30 3.40
CA ALA A 124 1.85 8.79 2.95
C ALA A 124 1.81 7.28 2.64
N ALA A 125 1.11 6.49 3.46
CA ALA A 125 0.97 5.05 3.24
C ALA A 125 0.16 4.73 1.97
N LEU A 126 -0.91 5.49 1.69
CA LEU A 126 -1.70 5.34 0.46
C LEU A 126 -0.92 5.79 -0.78
N CYS A 127 -0.07 6.80 -0.64
CA CYS A 127 0.88 7.22 -1.69
C CYS A 127 1.89 6.10 -2.00
N LEU A 128 2.43 5.44 -0.97
CA LEU A 128 3.29 4.28 -1.12
C LEU A 128 2.59 3.13 -1.86
N ALA A 129 1.37 2.79 -1.46
CA ALA A 129 0.61 1.70 -2.10
C ALA A 129 0.33 1.99 -3.59
N SER A 130 -0.03 3.23 -3.91
CA SER A 130 -0.19 3.70 -5.29
C SER A 130 1.11 3.58 -6.09
N SER A 131 2.24 3.93 -5.47
CA SER A 131 3.58 3.82 -6.08
C SER A 131 4.00 2.37 -6.34
N LEU A 132 3.69 1.45 -5.41
CA LEU A 132 3.92 0.00 -5.61
C LEU A 132 3.15 -0.52 -6.83
N VAL A 133 1.88 -0.13 -6.96
CA VAL A 133 1.05 -0.50 -8.12
C VAL A 133 1.63 0.08 -9.42
N ALA A 134 2.06 1.34 -9.41
CA ALA A 134 2.69 1.98 -10.56
C ALA A 134 3.96 1.25 -11.02
N VAL A 135 4.87 0.92 -10.09
CA VAL A 135 6.09 0.15 -10.40
C VAL A 135 5.74 -1.23 -10.95
N ARG A 136 4.77 -1.93 -10.35
CA ARG A 136 4.34 -3.25 -10.85
C ARG A 136 3.81 -3.17 -12.29
N HIS A 137 3.06 -2.12 -12.62
CA HIS A 137 2.62 -1.87 -13.99
C HIS A 137 3.79 -1.54 -14.93
N ALA A 138 4.75 -0.71 -14.48
CA ALA A 138 5.96 -0.41 -15.24
C ALA A 138 6.79 -1.68 -15.53
N GLU A 139 6.96 -2.57 -14.56
CA GLU A 139 7.70 -3.83 -14.75
C GLU A 139 6.97 -4.82 -15.66
N SER A 140 5.64 -4.87 -15.59
CA SER A 140 4.83 -5.65 -16.53
C SER A 140 4.96 -5.10 -17.96
N ARG A 141 4.86 -3.77 -18.12
CA ARG A 141 5.10 -3.09 -19.40
C ARG A 141 6.50 -3.41 -19.94
N ARG A 142 7.54 -3.28 -19.12
CA ARG A 142 8.93 -3.57 -19.50
C ARG A 142 9.12 -5.01 -19.97
N ARG A 143 8.54 -6.00 -19.28
CA ARG A 143 8.56 -7.40 -19.71
C ARG A 143 7.88 -7.60 -21.07
N SER A 144 6.71 -6.98 -21.27
CA SER A 144 6.01 -7.00 -22.55
C SER A 144 6.84 -6.37 -23.68
N VAL A 145 7.52 -5.26 -23.41
CA VAL A 145 8.40 -4.58 -24.37
C VAL A 145 9.59 -5.48 -24.72
N GLN A 146 10.27 -6.05 -23.73
CA GLN A 146 11.40 -6.97 -23.96
C GLN A 146 10.99 -8.19 -24.78
N SER A 147 9.84 -8.79 -24.47
CA SER A 147 9.29 -9.88 -25.27
C SER A 147 9.02 -9.45 -26.72
N THR A 148 8.50 -8.24 -26.93
CA THR A 148 8.23 -7.71 -28.27
C THR A 148 9.51 -7.52 -29.06
N TYR A 149 10.54 -6.91 -28.47
CA TYR A 149 11.86 -6.79 -29.09
C TYR A 149 12.46 -8.14 -29.44
N LYS A 150 12.32 -9.13 -28.56
CA LYS A 150 12.76 -10.51 -28.82
C LYS A 150 12.03 -11.11 -30.01
N THR A 151 10.70 -11.01 -30.06
CA THR A 151 9.89 -11.51 -31.19
C THR A 151 10.32 -10.85 -32.50
N LEU A 152 10.37 -9.52 -32.54
CA LEU A 152 10.79 -8.79 -33.74
C LEU A 152 12.18 -9.21 -34.20
N ARG A 153 13.13 -9.37 -33.27
CA ARG A 153 14.49 -9.82 -33.59
C ARG A 153 14.50 -11.22 -34.17
N THR A 154 13.81 -12.17 -33.54
CA THR A 154 13.75 -13.55 -34.02
C THR A 154 13.17 -13.63 -35.44
N PHE A 155 12.10 -12.88 -35.74
CA PHE A 155 11.54 -12.85 -37.09
C PHE A 155 12.46 -12.16 -38.11
N ALA A 156 13.16 -11.09 -37.71
CA ALA A 156 14.14 -10.44 -38.57
C ALA A 156 15.38 -11.31 -38.84
N GLU A 157 15.76 -12.16 -37.88
CA GLU A 157 16.84 -13.14 -38.02
C GLU A 157 16.41 -14.34 -38.86
N GLN A 158 15.17 -14.81 -38.71
CA GLN A 158 14.61 -15.94 -39.48
C GLN A 158 14.59 -15.71 -40.99
N ILE A 159 14.53 -14.46 -41.44
CA ILE A 159 14.56 -14.13 -42.87
C ILE A 159 15.98 -13.85 -43.40
N GLN A 160 17.03 -14.04 -42.59
CA GLN A 160 18.39 -13.96 -43.10
C GLN A 160 18.62 -15.08 -44.13
N GLY A 161 19.05 -14.71 -45.33
CA GLY A 161 19.15 -15.64 -46.46
C GLY A 161 17.83 -15.82 -47.23
N MET A 162 16.70 -15.31 -46.74
CA MET A 162 15.44 -15.30 -47.50
C MET A 162 15.27 -13.98 -48.24
N GLY A 163 14.66 -14.02 -49.42
CA GLY A 163 14.41 -12.82 -50.20
C GLY A 163 13.45 -13.03 -51.36
N ARG A 164 13.32 -12.00 -52.20
CA ARG A 164 12.54 -12.03 -53.43
C ARG A 164 13.43 -11.70 -54.61
N ASP A 165 13.33 -12.49 -55.68
CA ASP A 165 14.04 -12.19 -56.91
C ASP A 165 13.40 -10.99 -57.64
N ALA A 166 14.00 -10.58 -58.77
CA ALA A 166 13.49 -9.46 -59.58
C ALA A 166 12.07 -9.69 -60.13
N SER A 167 11.61 -10.95 -60.19
CA SER A 167 10.25 -11.31 -60.59
C SER A 167 9.28 -11.41 -59.41
N GLY A 168 9.74 -11.12 -58.18
CA GLY A 168 8.96 -11.20 -56.95
C GLY A 168 8.80 -12.63 -56.42
N ARG A 169 9.54 -13.62 -56.95
CA ARG A 169 9.49 -15.00 -56.46
C ARG A 169 10.32 -15.12 -55.19
N PRO A 170 9.77 -15.71 -54.12
CA PRO A 170 10.52 -15.87 -52.89
C PRO A 170 11.59 -16.95 -53.10
N TYR A 171 12.75 -16.74 -52.48
CA TYR A 171 13.86 -17.70 -52.44
C TYR A 171 14.45 -17.79 -51.03
N GLU A 172 15.16 -18.88 -50.76
CA GLU A 172 15.94 -19.09 -49.53
C GLU A 172 17.37 -19.53 -49.91
N GLU A 173 18.37 -18.83 -49.39
CA GLU A 173 19.78 -19.24 -49.46
C GLU A 173 19.97 -20.42 -48.51
N LEU A 174 20.36 -21.57 -49.05
CA LEU A 174 20.68 -22.77 -48.30
C LEU A 174 22.19 -22.83 -48.03
N GLU A 175 22.62 -23.67 -47.09
CA GLU A 175 24.05 -23.93 -46.87
C GLU A 175 24.73 -24.35 -48.18
N ASP A 176 25.98 -23.93 -48.35
CA ASP A 176 26.78 -24.33 -49.50
C ASP A 176 26.90 -25.86 -49.54
N ASP A 177 26.85 -26.43 -50.74
CA ASP A 177 27.02 -27.86 -50.92
C ASP A 177 28.45 -28.33 -50.54
N GLU A 178 28.68 -29.65 -50.58
CA GLU A 178 29.99 -30.25 -50.30
C GLU A 178 31.13 -29.75 -51.23
N TYR A 179 30.78 -28.99 -52.27
CA TYR A 179 31.69 -28.38 -53.25
C TYR A 179 31.76 -26.84 -53.14
N GLY A 180 31.09 -26.22 -52.17
CA GLY A 180 31.08 -24.78 -51.95
C GLY A 180 30.16 -24.00 -52.90
N ASN A 181 29.24 -24.67 -53.60
CA ASN A 181 28.25 -23.98 -54.43
C ASN A 181 27.08 -23.50 -53.58
N ARG A 182 26.75 -22.22 -53.70
CA ARG A 182 25.57 -21.61 -53.06
C ARG A 182 24.30 -22.25 -53.61
N GLN A 183 23.55 -22.91 -52.75
CA GLN A 183 22.25 -23.48 -53.10
C GLN A 183 21.12 -22.49 -52.82
N VAL A 184 20.10 -22.50 -53.70
CA VAL A 184 18.90 -21.68 -53.54
C VAL A 184 17.68 -22.59 -53.52
N GLY A 185 16.96 -22.58 -52.39
CA GLY A 185 15.66 -23.21 -52.24
C GLY A 185 14.56 -22.36 -52.84
N THR A 186 13.72 -22.96 -53.68
CA THR A 186 12.48 -22.34 -54.18
C THR A 186 11.28 -23.20 -53.77
N PRO A 187 10.14 -22.58 -53.41
CA PRO A 187 8.97 -23.31 -52.98
C PRO A 187 8.44 -24.20 -54.12
N SER A 188 8.07 -25.44 -53.79
CA SER A 188 7.63 -26.45 -54.75
C SER A 188 6.10 -26.59 -54.83
N SER A 189 5.36 -25.87 -53.98
CA SER A 189 3.89 -25.81 -53.98
C SER A 189 3.38 -24.40 -53.74
N ASP A 190 2.13 -24.14 -54.14
CA ASP A 190 1.45 -22.86 -53.87
C ASP A 190 1.33 -22.56 -52.37
N GLU A 191 1.15 -23.59 -51.55
CA GLU A 191 1.12 -23.47 -50.09
C GLU A 191 2.48 -23.03 -49.53
N GLN A 192 3.58 -23.64 -49.99
CA GLN A 192 4.93 -23.24 -49.61
C GLN A 192 5.26 -21.81 -50.10
N PHE A 193 4.82 -21.46 -51.30
CA PHE A 193 4.99 -20.11 -51.87
C PHE A 193 4.28 -19.05 -51.01
N GLN A 194 3.04 -19.29 -50.61
CA GLN A 194 2.30 -18.39 -49.74
C GLN A 194 2.93 -18.30 -48.35
N GLN A 195 3.36 -19.44 -47.79
CA GLN A 195 3.98 -19.47 -46.47
C GLN A 195 5.30 -18.70 -46.47
N MET A 196 6.17 -18.92 -47.46
CA MET A 196 7.46 -18.25 -47.55
C MET A 196 7.31 -16.74 -47.77
N ASN A 197 6.35 -16.32 -48.59
CA ASN A 197 6.02 -14.89 -48.73
C ASN A 197 5.54 -14.26 -47.42
N ARG A 198 4.67 -14.95 -46.66
CA ARG A 198 4.22 -14.45 -45.35
C ARG A 198 5.37 -14.32 -44.36
N THR A 199 6.31 -15.26 -44.37
CA THR A 199 7.51 -15.21 -43.52
C THR A 199 8.41 -14.03 -43.90
N ILE A 200 8.68 -13.84 -45.20
CA ILE A 200 9.45 -12.70 -45.72
C ILE A 200 8.78 -11.38 -45.33
N ASP A 201 7.48 -11.21 -45.60
CA ASP A 201 6.74 -9.99 -45.24
C ASP A 201 6.79 -9.70 -43.72
N ALA A 202 6.62 -10.73 -42.91
CA ALA A 202 6.67 -10.60 -41.46
C ALA A 202 8.07 -10.21 -40.96
N GLY A 203 9.13 -10.82 -41.51
CA GLY A 203 10.50 -10.49 -41.16
C GLY A 203 10.94 -9.11 -41.65
N GLU A 204 10.52 -8.70 -42.85
CA GLU A 204 10.77 -7.35 -43.38
C GLU A 204 10.10 -6.30 -42.51
N ALA A 205 8.82 -6.49 -42.16
CA ALA A 205 8.11 -5.62 -41.23
C ALA A 205 8.77 -5.59 -39.84
N ALA A 206 9.28 -6.74 -39.37
CA ALA A 206 9.98 -6.81 -38.09
C ALA A 206 11.30 -6.03 -38.10
N ARG A 207 12.06 -6.13 -39.19
CA ARG A 207 13.31 -5.39 -39.40
C ARG A 207 13.06 -3.88 -39.49
N GLU A 208 12.07 -3.47 -40.28
CA GLU A 208 11.65 -2.06 -40.38
C GLU A 208 11.24 -1.51 -39.00
N ALA A 209 10.50 -2.29 -38.21
CA ALA A 209 10.12 -1.89 -36.85
C ALA A 209 11.34 -1.72 -35.93
N LEU A 210 12.31 -2.64 -35.96
CA LEU A 210 13.53 -2.52 -35.17
C LEU A 210 14.37 -1.30 -35.57
N ASP A 211 14.51 -1.05 -36.87
CA ASP A 211 15.26 0.10 -37.38
C ASP A 211 14.58 1.43 -37.03
N ALA A 212 13.25 1.49 -37.15
CA ALA A 212 12.47 2.66 -36.74
C ALA A 212 12.57 2.93 -35.23
N LEU A 213 12.58 1.88 -34.40
CA LEU A 213 12.77 2.00 -32.95
C LEU A 213 14.19 2.44 -32.58
N ARG A 214 15.22 1.96 -33.29
CA ARG A 214 16.61 2.42 -33.11
C ARG A 214 16.78 3.89 -33.51
N ALA A 215 16.11 4.31 -34.58
CA ALA A 215 16.09 5.72 -34.98
C ALA A 215 15.40 6.58 -33.93
N LEU A 216 14.27 6.11 -33.37
CA LEU A 216 13.57 6.79 -32.28
C LEU A 216 14.42 6.88 -31.00
N SER A 217 15.13 5.82 -30.61
CA SER A 217 16.02 5.88 -29.44
C SER A 217 17.18 6.85 -29.61
N SER A 218 17.62 7.06 -30.86
CA SER A 218 18.66 8.04 -31.19
C SER A 218 18.13 9.48 -31.25
N SER A 219 16.80 9.66 -31.32
CA SER A 219 16.15 10.98 -31.35
C SER A 219 14.79 10.93 -30.63
N PRO A 220 14.77 10.78 -29.29
CA PRO A 220 13.55 10.51 -28.52
C PRO A 220 12.44 11.55 -28.67
N HIS A 221 12.80 12.79 -28.94
CA HIS A 221 11.85 13.91 -29.07
C HIS A 221 11.41 14.18 -30.52
N SER A 222 11.83 13.35 -31.48
CA SER A 222 11.45 13.51 -32.89
C SER A 222 10.06 12.93 -33.17
N GLN A 223 9.10 13.80 -33.47
CA GLN A 223 7.75 13.40 -33.87
C GLN A 223 7.75 12.54 -35.14
N GLU A 224 8.67 12.78 -36.07
CA GLU A 224 8.78 11.98 -37.30
C GLU A 224 9.33 10.58 -37.02
N ALA A 225 10.31 10.46 -36.13
CA ALA A 225 10.82 9.15 -35.71
C ALA A 225 9.74 8.36 -34.95
N GLU A 226 8.96 9.02 -34.11
CA GLU A 226 7.82 8.41 -33.42
C GLU A 226 6.76 7.92 -34.42
N ARG A 227 6.37 8.77 -35.38
CA ARG A 227 5.39 8.42 -36.42
C ARG A 227 5.86 7.22 -37.24
N ARG A 228 7.15 7.18 -37.60
CA ARG A 228 7.77 6.06 -38.31
C ARG A 228 7.75 4.79 -37.47
N GLY A 229 8.12 4.86 -36.19
CA GLY A 229 8.05 3.74 -35.26
C GLY A 229 6.63 3.18 -35.13
N ARG A 230 5.62 4.05 -34.95
CA ARG A 230 4.21 3.65 -34.91
C ARG A 230 3.76 2.97 -36.19
N LYS A 231 4.11 3.53 -37.35
CA LYS A 231 3.77 2.94 -38.66
C LYS A 231 4.40 1.55 -38.84
N ALA A 232 5.69 1.42 -38.53
CA ALA A 232 6.42 0.16 -38.67
C ALA A 232 5.90 -0.92 -37.70
N LEU A 233 5.60 -0.56 -36.45
CA LEU A 233 4.94 -1.47 -35.51
C LEU A 233 3.52 -1.88 -35.94
N THR A 234 2.80 -0.99 -36.62
CA THR A 234 1.48 -1.29 -37.18
C THR A 234 1.59 -2.26 -38.37
N ALA A 235 2.61 -2.10 -39.22
CA ALA A 235 2.92 -3.07 -40.28
C ALA A 235 3.28 -4.44 -39.68
N ALA A 236 3.96 -4.47 -38.53
CA ALA A 236 4.30 -5.67 -37.78
C ALA A 236 3.18 -6.16 -36.82
N ALA A 237 1.93 -5.71 -36.96
CA ALA A 237 0.84 -6.04 -36.02
C ALA A 237 0.51 -7.54 -35.89
N ARG A 238 0.90 -8.36 -36.89
CA ARG A 238 0.82 -9.82 -36.81
C ARG A 238 1.80 -10.43 -35.79
N LEU A 239 2.89 -9.71 -35.52
CA LEU A 239 3.96 -10.11 -34.59
C LEU A 239 3.86 -9.39 -33.25
N VAL A 240 3.31 -8.17 -33.26
CA VAL A 240 3.24 -7.30 -32.09
C VAL A 240 1.78 -7.01 -31.73
N PRO A 241 1.34 -7.37 -30.50
CA PRO A 241 0.03 -6.94 -30.02
C PRO A 241 -0.09 -5.40 -30.06
N LEU A 242 -1.17 -4.87 -30.62
CA LEU A 242 -1.39 -3.41 -30.72
C LEU A 242 -1.25 -2.69 -29.37
N ARG A 243 -1.70 -3.34 -28.29
CA ARG A 243 -1.55 -2.83 -26.91
C ARG A 243 -0.10 -2.67 -26.45
N ALA A 244 0.83 -3.44 -27.01
CA ALA A 244 2.25 -3.36 -26.70
C ALA A 244 2.98 -2.28 -27.52
N ALA A 245 2.46 -1.91 -28.70
CA ALA A 245 3.10 -0.96 -29.60
C ALA A 245 3.33 0.41 -28.94
N GLY A 246 2.35 0.92 -28.18
CA GLY A 246 2.50 2.17 -27.44
C GLY A 246 3.60 2.10 -26.38
N ALA A 247 3.64 1.02 -25.59
CA ALA A 247 4.65 0.82 -24.56
C ALA A 247 6.07 0.68 -25.15
N VAL A 248 6.21 0.08 -26.33
CA VAL A 248 7.50 -0.07 -27.02
C VAL A 248 8.02 1.27 -27.53
N ILE A 249 7.14 2.16 -27.98
CA ILE A 249 7.49 3.53 -28.40
C ILE A 249 7.97 4.36 -27.21
N GLU A 250 7.24 4.35 -26.10
CA GLU A 250 7.64 5.10 -24.90
C GLU A 250 8.97 4.58 -24.32
N TYR A 251 9.15 3.25 -24.28
CA TYR A 251 10.42 2.65 -23.89
C TYR A 251 11.58 3.06 -24.81
N ALA A 252 11.35 3.12 -26.13
CA ALA A 252 12.37 3.59 -27.08
C ALA A 252 12.74 5.06 -26.87
N LYS A 253 11.85 5.89 -26.32
CA LYS A 253 12.14 7.29 -25.96
C LYS A 253 12.94 7.42 -24.65
N GLY A 254 13.22 6.33 -23.94
CA GLY A 254 13.96 6.34 -22.69
C GLY A 254 13.09 6.32 -21.43
N ASP A 255 11.77 6.14 -21.54
CA ASP A 255 10.90 5.89 -20.40
C ASP A 255 10.98 4.40 -19.98
N ASP A 256 12.03 4.06 -19.22
CA ASP A 256 12.34 2.69 -18.80
C ASP A 256 11.73 2.29 -17.44
N GLY A 257 10.95 3.19 -16.85
CA GLY A 257 10.30 3.02 -15.55
C GLY A 257 11.15 3.39 -14.33
N ASN A 258 12.30 4.05 -14.52
CA ASN A 258 13.14 4.49 -13.39
C ASN A 258 12.44 5.56 -12.53
N GLY A 259 11.65 6.44 -13.13
CA GLY A 259 10.88 7.46 -12.41
C GLY A 259 9.94 6.86 -11.38
N GLU A 260 9.25 5.75 -11.72
CA GLU A 260 8.36 5.06 -10.79
C GLU A 260 9.12 4.42 -9.62
N ARG A 261 10.36 3.95 -9.82
CA ARG A 261 11.20 3.39 -8.74
C ARG A 261 11.76 4.46 -7.81
N GLU A 262 12.15 5.60 -8.36
CA GLU A 262 12.54 6.76 -7.58
C GLU A 262 11.36 7.27 -6.75
N ALA A 263 10.17 7.39 -7.35
CA ALA A 263 8.94 7.75 -6.65
C ALA A 263 8.60 6.74 -5.53
N LEU A 264 8.72 5.43 -5.79
CA LEU A 264 8.52 4.40 -4.77
C LEU A 264 9.50 4.55 -3.59
N THR A 265 10.76 4.86 -3.88
CA THR A 265 11.78 5.09 -2.85
C THR A 265 11.47 6.33 -2.03
N GLY A 266 11.05 7.42 -2.68
CA GLY A 266 10.54 8.63 -2.02
C GLY A 266 9.37 8.33 -1.10
N ALA A 267 8.33 7.68 -1.62
CA ALA A 267 7.13 7.32 -0.84
C ALA A 267 7.43 6.41 0.36
N ARG A 268 8.42 5.51 0.27
CA ARG A 268 8.88 4.71 1.41
C ARG A 268 9.52 5.56 2.51
N ASN A 269 10.31 6.56 2.12
CA ASN A 269 10.92 7.49 3.06
C ASN A 269 9.86 8.40 3.69
N ASP A 270 8.95 8.96 2.89
CA ASP A 270 7.86 9.81 3.38
C ASP A 270 6.98 9.06 4.39
N LEU A 271 6.63 7.80 4.11
CA LEU A 271 5.89 6.97 5.07
C LEU A 271 6.70 6.73 6.35
N LYS A 272 7.99 6.46 6.24
CA LYS A 272 8.84 6.25 7.42
C LYS A 272 8.86 7.50 8.30
N ASP A 273 9.07 8.66 7.70
CA ASP A 273 9.17 9.93 8.42
C ASP A 273 7.82 10.29 9.07
N ALA A 274 6.71 10.18 8.33
CA ALA A 274 5.36 10.44 8.85
C ALA A 274 4.97 9.46 9.97
N ARG A 275 5.33 8.17 9.84
CA ARG A 275 5.15 7.16 10.90
C ARG A 275 5.93 7.55 12.16
N ASP A 276 7.18 7.96 12.02
CA ASP A 276 8.03 8.29 13.17
C ASP A 276 7.51 9.55 13.89
N VAL A 277 6.98 10.53 13.15
CA VAL A 277 6.25 11.69 13.71
C VAL A 277 5.00 11.24 14.47
N PHE A 278 4.18 10.36 13.89
CA PHE A 278 3.01 9.80 14.58
C PHE A 278 3.40 9.11 15.90
N VAL A 279 4.44 8.28 15.89
CA VAL A 279 4.92 7.59 17.10
C VAL A 279 5.42 8.58 18.15
N ALA A 280 6.06 9.68 17.74
CA ALA A 280 6.51 10.71 18.65
C ALA A 280 5.34 11.44 19.34
N GLU A 281 4.32 11.86 18.58
CA GLU A 281 3.13 12.50 19.16
C GLU A 281 2.32 11.53 20.03
N ALA A 282 2.16 10.27 19.60
CA ALA A 282 1.49 9.24 20.38
C ALA A 282 2.19 8.99 21.73
N ARG A 283 3.53 8.95 21.76
CA ARG A 283 4.30 8.80 23.00
C ARG A 283 4.13 9.99 23.93
N LYS A 284 4.18 11.21 23.38
CA LYS A 284 3.97 12.45 24.13
C LYS A 284 2.59 12.48 24.80
N GLU A 285 1.55 12.03 24.10
CA GLU A 285 0.20 11.92 24.68
C GLU A 285 0.09 10.79 25.71
N LEU A 286 0.72 9.63 25.49
CA LEU A 286 0.79 8.58 26.53
C LEU A 286 1.47 9.10 27.81
N ASP A 287 2.59 9.81 27.66
CA ASP A 287 3.31 10.40 28.79
C ASP A 287 2.46 11.45 29.53
N ALA A 288 1.65 12.23 28.79
CA ALA A 288 0.74 13.22 29.38
C ALA A 288 -0.43 12.59 30.16
N LEU A 289 -0.90 11.41 29.76
CA LEU A 289 -1.94 10.68 30.47
C LEU A 289 -1.44 9.97 31.75
N GLY A 290 -0.12 9.98 31.99
CA GLY A 290 0.54 9.36 33.13
C GLY A 290 1.21 8.02 32.76
N ARG A 291 2.36 7.72 33.39
CA ARG A 291 3.00 6.39 33.28
C ARG A 291 2.14 5.30 33.91
#